data_AF-A0A1B6LGL4-F1
#
_entry.id   AF-A0A1B6LGL4-F1
#
_cell.length_a   1.000
_cell.length_b   1.000
_cell.length_c   1.000
_cell.angle_alpha   90.00
_cell.angle_beta   90.00
_cell.angle_gamma   90.00
#
_symmetry.space_group_name_H-M   'P 1'
#
loop_
_entity.id
_entity.type
_entity.pdbx_description
1 polymer ?
#
loop_
_entity_poly.entity_id
_entity_poly.type
_entity_poly.pdbx_seq_one_letter_code
_entity_poly.pdbx_strand_id
1 'polypeptide(L)'
;MEAETSLGSSQLQIRFVTKQEQYSVPDAPFAVQASISTSHLNVLVNELIKESQNAQSAVEFDFIVAGELVRTVLGEHVSERGVSPEGVVTVEYLERLPAPQPSDCLLHDDWVSALHARDKWILTGCYDNTLHLWTVKGKHKLTIPGHTAPVKAVAWVNVTDTLASFVSASHDQTAMLWEWSVAANAVE
;
A
#
# COMPACT_ATOMS: atom_id res chain seq x y z
N MET A 1 -30.35 -38.90 4.84
CA MET A 1 -31.10 -37.92 4.02
C MET A 1 -30.98 -36.62 4.79
N GLU A 2 -29.79 -36.01 4.70
CA GLU A 2 -29.45 -34.80 5.45
C GLU A 2 -29.90 -33.60 4.62
N ALA A 3 -30.59 -32.68 5.28
CA ALA A 3 -31.25 -31.55 4.67
C ALA A 3 -30.21 -30.54 4.18
N GLU A 4 -30.11 -30.39 2.85
CA GLU A 4 -29.55 -29.21 2.22
C GLU A 4 -30.45 -28.01 2.53
N THR A 5 -30.05 -27.22 3.52
CA THR A 5 -30.72 -25.93 3.81
C THR A 5 -30.49 -25.00 2.63
N SER A 6 -31.55 -24.77 1.86
CA SER A 6 -31.56 -23.92 0.67
C SER A 6 -31.35 -22.45 1.01
N LEU A 7 -30.10 -22.01 1.11
CA LEU A 7 -29.71 -20.59 1.07
C LEU A 7 -29.74 -20.00 -0.37
N GLY A 8 -30.25 -20.76 -1.35
CA GLY A 8 -30.13 -20.46 -2.78
C GLY A 8 -31.03 -19.37 -3.35
N SER A 9 -31.78 -18.59 -2.56
CA SER A 9 -32.70 -17.57 -3.13
C SER A 9 -33.07 -16.39 -2.21
N SER A 10 -32.21 -15.97 -1.28
CA SER A 10 -32.46 -14.72 -0.54
C SER A 10 -31.80 -13.53 -1.25
N GLN A 11 -32.60 -12.48 -1.49
CA GLN A 11 -32.10 -11.20 -1.98
C GLN A 11 -31.81 -10.27 -0.80
N LEU A 12 -30.75 -9.48 -0.90
CA LEU A 12 -30.38 -8.44 0.06
C LEU A 12 -30.49 -7.08 -0.62
N GLN A 13 -31.00 -6.10 0.12
CA GLN A 13 -30.92 -4.70 -0.28
C GLN A 13 -29.62 -4.12 0.25
N ILE A 14 -28.77 -3.59 -0.62
CA ILE A 14 -27.47 -3.04 -0.27
C ILE A 14 -27.37 -1.57 -0.70
N ARG A 15 -26.53 -0.80 -0.03
CA ARG A 15 -26.17 0.56 -0.41
C ARG A 15 -24.66 0.69 -0.39
N PHE A 16 -24.09 1.16 -1.49
CA PHE A 16 -22.65 1.39 -1.60
C PHE A 16 -22.27 2.76 -1.04
N VAL A 17 -21.24 2.79 -0.21
CA VAL A 17 -20.68 4.02 0.35
C VAL A 17 -19.16 3.99 0.19
N THR A 18 -18.54 5.11 -0.16
CA THR A 18 -17.09 5.22 -0.17
C THR A 18 -16.66 6.56 0.39
N LYS A 19 -15.46 6.60 0.96
CA LYS A 19 -14.78 7.84 1.34
C LYS A 19 -13.97 8.44 0.19
N GLN A 20 -13.74 7.68 -0.88
CA GLN A 20 -12.98 8.08 -2.05
C GLN A 20 -13.91 8.71 -3.09
N GLU A 21 -14.02 10.04 -3.10
CA GLU A 21 -14.95 10.77 -3.98
C GLU A 21 -14.78 10.44 -5.47
N GLN A 22 -13.55 10.15 -5.89
CA GLN A 22 -13.25 9.74 -7.28
C GLN A 22 -13.91 8.41 -7.69
N TYR A 23 -14.38 7.61 -6.73
CA TYR A 23 -15.06 6.34 -6.97
C TYR A 23 -16.53 6.37 -6.55
N SER A 24 -17.10 7.55 -6.27
CA SER A 24 -18.48 7.68 -5.78
C SER A 24 -19.49 7.12 -6.79
N VAL A 25 -20.34 6.21 -6.32
CA VAL A 25 -21.50 5.69 -7.05
C VAL A 25 -22.79 6.37 -6.58
N PRO A 26 -23.91 6.27 -7.32
CA PRO A 26 -25.19 6.83 -6.88
C PRO A 26 -25.64 6.28 -5.51
N ASP A 27 -26.08 7.16 -4.61
CA ASP A 27 -26.64 6.80 -3.30
C ASP A 27 -28.08 6.27 -3.46
N ALA A 28 -28.17 5.04 -3.95
CA ALA A 28 -29.42 4.31 -4.15
C ALA A 28 -29.30 2.88 -3.57
N PRO A 29 -30.41 2.30 -3.07
CA PRO A 29 -30.43 0.89 -2.70
C PRO A 29 -30.44 -0.01 -3.95
N PHE A 30 -29.63 -1.06 -3.92
CA PHE A 30 -29.52 -2.07 -4.98
C PHE A 30 -29.93 -3.45 -4.44
N ALA A 31 -30.67 -4.22 -5.22
CA ALA A 31 -31.03 -5.60 -4.89
C ALA A 31 -29.96 -6.56 -5.42
N VAL A 32 -29.30 -7.31 -4.52
CA VAL A 32 -28.29 -8.32 -4.89
C VAL A 32 -28.64 -9.68 -4.29
N GLN A 33 -28.10 -10.75 -4.86
CA GLN A 33 -28.22 -12.09 -4.28
C GLN A 33 -27.37 -12.19 -3.01
N ALA A 34 -27.87 -12.87 -1.97
CA ALA A 34 -27.12 -13.07 -0.73
C ALA A 34 -25.82 -13.88 -0.94
N SER A 35 -25.78 -14.74 -1.97
CA SER A 35 -24.60 -15.53 -2.35
C SER A 35 -23.55 -14.75 -3.16
N ILE A 36 -23.72 -13.43 -3.35
CA ILE A 36 -22.78 -12.62 -4.13
C ILE A 36 -21.38 -12.61 -3.48
N SER A 37 -20.36 -12.85 -4.30
CA SER A 37 -18.95 -12.77 -3.89
C SER A 37 -18.40 -11.35 -4.05
N THR A 38 -17.30 -11.07 -3.38
CA THR A 38 -16.56 -9.80 -3.50
C THR A 38 -16.13 -9.50 -4.94
N SER A 39 -15.78 -10.53 -5.72
CA SER A 39 -15.46 -10.38 -7.15
C SER A 39 -16.64 -9.85 -7.98
N HIS A 40 -17.86 -10.32 -7.72
CA HIS A 40 -19.05 -9.84 -8.41
C HIS A 40 -19.48 -8.45 -7.94
N LEU A 41 -19.33 -8.15 -6.64
CA LEU A 41 -19.51 -6.79 -6.12
C LEU A 41 -18.53 -5.81 -6.79
N ASN A 42 -17.27 -6.24 -7.00
CA ASN A 42 -16.27 -5.43 -7.69
C ASN A 42 -16.67 -5.10 -9.13
N VAL A 43 -17.22 -6.07 -9.86
CA VAL A 43 -17.73 -5.84 -11.22
C VAL A 43 -18.85 -4.81 -11.19
N LEU A 44 -19.83 -4.98 -10.28
CA LEU A 44 -20.97 -4.08 -10.17
C LEU A 44 -20.55 -2.64 -9.83
N VAL A 45 -19.64 -2.45 -8.87
CA VAL A 45 -19.13 -1.11 -8.53
C VAL A 45 -18.42 -0.47 -9.73
N ASN A 46 -17.58 -1.23 -10.44
CA ASN A 46 -16.91 -0.71 -11.64
C ASN A 46 -17.90 -0.35 -12.77
N GLU A 47 -18.99 -1.09 -12.92
CA GLU A 47 -20.06 -0.76 -13.88
C GLU A 47 -20.77 0.55 -13.50
N LEU A 48 -21.15 0.71 -12.22
CA LEU A 48 -21.77 1.94 -11.72
C LEU A 48 -20.85 3.16 -11.85
N ILE A 49 -19.55 2.98 -11.63
CA ILE A 49 -18.55 4.05 -11.81
C ILE A 49 -18.48 4.43 -13.29
N LYS A 50 -18.46 3.48 -14.23
CA LYS A 50 -18.42 3.75 -15.68
C LYS A 50 -19.67 4.47 -16.19
N GLU A 51 -20.83 4.19 -15.61
CA GLU A 51 -22.09 4.86 -15.98
C GLU A 51 -22.16 6.30 -15.46
N SER A 52 -21.65 6.53 -14.24
CA SER A 52 -21.69 7.84 -13.58
C SER A 52 -20.54 8.77 -13.99
N GLN A 53 -19.37 8.20 -14.25
CA GLN A 53 -18.15 8.90 -14.63
C GLN A 53 -17.55 8.17 -15.84
N ASN A 54 -17.07 8.92 -16.85
CA ASN A 54 -16.50 8.34 -18.08
C ASN A 54 -15.08 7.77 -17.82
N ALA A 55 -14.95 6.89 -16.82
CA ALA A 55 -13.69 6.38 -16.28
C ALA A 55 -13.20 5.15 -17.07
N GLN A 56 -11.91 5.15 -17.40
CA GLN A 56 -11.31 4.19 -18.35
C GLN A 56 -10.63 2.97 -17.72
N SER A 57 -10.35 2.96 -16.41
CA SER A 57 -9.62 1.86 -15.76
C SER A 57 -10.48 1.10 -14.75
N ALA A 58 -10.56 -0.23 -14.89
CA ALA A 58 -11.14 -1.08 -13.85
C ALA A 58 -10.23 -1.10 -12.62
N VAL A 59 -10.80 -0.80 -11.45
CA VAL A 59 -10.12 -0.78 -10.16
C VAL A 59 -10.57 -1.99 -9.35
N GLU A 60 -9.69 -2.61 -8.57
CA GLU A 60 -10.10 -3.62 -7.60
C GLU A 60 -10.49 -2.95 -6.29
N PHE A 61 -11.60 -3.38 -5.69
CA PHE A 61 -12.11 -2.85 -4.44
C PHE A 61 -12.19 -3.95 -3.36
N ASP A 62 -11.88 -3.56 -2.13
CA ASP A 62 -12.23 -4.31 -0.93
C ASP A 62 -13.54 -3.78 -0.36
N PHE A 63 -14.34 -4.67 0.23
CA PHE A 63 -15.68 -4.37 0.75
C PHE A 63 -15.70 -4.52 2.26
N ILE A 64 -16.35 -3.59 2.94
CA ILE A 64 -16.48 -3.52 4.39
C ILE A 64 -17.97 -3.47 4.74
N VAL A 65 -18.39 -4.34 5.65
CA VAL A 65 -19.74 -4.35 6.22
C VAL A 65 -19.61 -4.46 7.73
N ALA A 66 -20.34 -3.60 8.46
CA ALA A 66 -20.27 -3.48 9.91
C ALA A 66 -18.84 -3.26 10.46
N GLY A 67 -18.00 -2.54 9.71
CA GLY A 67 -16.63 -2.21 10.09
C GLY A 67 -15.60 -3.30 9.82
N GLU A 68 -15.99 -4.42 9.20
CA GLU A 68 -15.08 -5.52 8.87
C GLU A 68 -15.05 -5.85 7.38
N LEU A 69 -13.89 -6.29 6.91
CA LEU A 69 -13.68 -6.74 5.53
C LEU A 69 -14.48 -8.01 5.24
N VAL A 70 -15.25 -7.98 4.15
CA VAL A 70 -15.99 -9.13 3.63
C VAL A 70 -14.99 -10.10 3.00
N ARG A 71 -14.87 -11.31 3.57
CA ARG A 71 -13.95 -12.36 3.08
C ARG A 71 -14.65 -13.57 2.46
N THR A 72 -15.94 -13.69 2.69
CA THR A 72 -16.80 -14.78 2.20
C THR A 72 -17.89 -14.21 1.29
N VAL A 73 -18.99 -14.93 1.11
CA VAL A 73 -20.18 -14.39 0.43
C VAL A 73 -20.90 -13.39 1.33
N LEU A 74 -21.50 -12.36 0.72
CA LEU A 74 -22.07 -11.23 1.46
C LEU A 74 -23.11 -11.65 2.50
N GLY A 75 -23.99 -12.59 2.15
CA GLY A 75 -25.08 -13.05 3.02
C GLY A 75 -24.60 -13.83 4.25
N GLU A 76 -23.53 -14.61 4.12
CA GLU A 76 -22.89 -15.30 5.24
C GLU A 76 -22.26 -14.27 6.19
N HIS A 77 -21.47 -13.34 5.64
CA HIS A 77 -20.84 -12.25 6.41
C HIS A 77 -21.86 -11.40 7.17
N VAL A 78 -22.97 -11.02 6.53
CA VAL A 78 -24.07 -10.25 7.13
C VAL A 78 -24.73 -11.04 8.27
N SER A 79 -24.99 -12.34 8.05
CA SER A 79 -25.64 -13.22 9.04
C SER A 79 -24.76 -13.47 10.26
N GLU A 80 -23.46 -13.73 10.06
CA GLU A 80 -22.48 -13.94 11.14
C GLU A 80 -22.29 -12.69 12.02
N ARG A 81 -22.48 -11.50 11.44
CA ARG A 81 -22.34 -10.22 12.14
C ARG A 81 -23.64 -9.74 12.77
N GLY A 82 -24.70 -10.55 12.72
CA GLY A 82 -26.00 -10.23 13.33
C GLY A 82 -26.70 -9.02 12.68
N VAL A 83 -26.34 -8.69 11.44
CA VAL A 83 -27.01 -7.63 10.69
C VAL A 83 -28.30 -8.20 10.11
N SER A 84 -29.43 -7.57 10.41
CA SER A 84 -30.73 -8.04 9.90
C SER A 84 -30.76 -7.95 8.36
N PRO A 85 -31.09 -9.04 7.65
CA PRO A 85 -31.21 -9.03 6.20
C PRO A 85 -32.46 -8.29 5.70
N GLU A 86 -33.39 -7.91 6.59
CA GLU A 86 -34.63 -7.21 6.25
C GLU A 86 -34.41 -5.71 5.96
N GLY A 87 -33.25 -5.17 6.34
CA GLY A 87 -32.87 -3.78 6.13
C GLY A 87 -31.93 -3.56 4.94
N VAL A 88 -31.67 -2.29 4.62
CA VAL A 88 -30.64 -1.92 3.64
C VAL A 88 -29.26 -2.05 4.31
N VAL A 89 -28.47 -3.02 3.86
CA VAL A 89 -27.10 -3.24 4.34
C VAL A 89 -26.18 -2.20 3.70
N THR A 90 -25.48 -1.43 4.53
CA THR A 90 -24.47 -0.50 4.04
C THR A 90 -23.18 -1.25 3.77
N VAL A 91 -22.70 -1.19 2.53
CA VAL A 91 -21.45 -1.79 2.06
C VAL A 91 -20.49 -0.65 1.76
N GLU A 92 -19.53 -0.43 2.65
CA GLU A 92 -18.43 0.48 2.40
C GLU A 92 -17.43 -0.19 1.45
N TYR A 93 -16.86 0.55 0.50
CA TYR A 93 -15.82 0.02 -0.40
C TYR A 93 -14.67 1.01 -0.55
N LEU A 94 -13.48 0.45 -0.73
CA LEU A 94 -12.24 1.18 -0.92
C LEU A 94 -11.35 0.48 -1.94
N GLU A 95 -10.48 1.23 -2.61
CA GLU A 95 -9.48 0.67 -3.51
C GLU A 95 -8.62 -0.37 -2.78
N ARG A 96 -8.52 -1.55 -3.39
CA ARG A 96 -7.75 -2.67 -2.88
C ARG A 96 -6.26 -2.41 -3.08
N LEU A 97 -5.53 -2.35 -1.97
CA LEU A 97 -4.08 -2.27 -1.99
C LEU A 97 -3.50 -3.68 -1.84
N PRO A 98 -2.98 -4.30 -2.92
CA PRO A 98 -2.42 -5.64 -2.83
C PRO A 98 -1.21 -5.66 -1.90
N ALA A 99 -0.94 -6.82 -1.31
CA ALA A 99 0.26 -6.99 -0.48
C ALA A 99 1.52 -6.62 -1.28
N PRO A 100 2.45 -5.84 -0.69
CA PRO A 100 3.67 -5.44 -1.38
C PRO A 100 4.48 -6.69 -1.73
N GLN A 101 4.85 -6.82 -2.99
CA GLN A 101 5.71 -7.91 -3.46
C GLN A 101 7.16 -7.43 -3.57
N PRO A 102 8.15 -8.27 -3.23
CA PRO A 102 9.55 -7.91 -3.37
C PRO A 102 9.90 -7.72 -4.86
N SER A 103 10.41 -6.54 -5.22
CA SER A 103 10.78 -6.21 -6.60
C SER A 103 12.27 -6.30 -6.88
N ASP A 104 13.12 -5.97 -5.90
CA ASP A 104 14.58 -5.87 -6.06
C ASP A 104 15.31 -6.07 -4.71
N CYS A 105 16.62 -6.31 -4.74
CA CYS A 105 17.48 -6.55 -3.58
C CYS A 105 18.81 -5.80 -3.67
N LEU A 106 19.11 -4.96 -2.67
CA LEU A 106 20.35 -4.16 -2.61
C LEU A 106 21.41 -4.90 -1.79
N LEU A 107 22.37 -5.52 -2.46
CA LEU A 107 23.40 -6.33 -1.82
C LEU A 107 24.42 -5.46 -1.06
N HIS A 108 24.73 -5.86 0.17
CA HIS A 108 25.77 -5.28 1.01
C HIS A 108 26.67 -6.40 1.55
N ASP A 109 27.92 -6.05 1.87
CA ASP A 109 28.92 -7.02 2.34
C ASP A 109 28.79 -7.35 3.85
N ASP A 110 28.05 -6.54 4.59
CA ASP A 110 27.73 -6.75 6.01
C ASP A 110 26.29 -6.31 6.32
N TRP A 111 25.88 -6.41 7.59
CA TRP A 111 24.53 -6.09 8.04
C TRP A 111 24.15 -4.64 7.75
N VAL A 112 23.00 -4.46 7.10
CA VAL A 112 22.39 -3.14 6.92
C VAL A 112 21.72 -2.74 8.22
N SER A 113 22.20 -1.66 8.83
CA SER A 113 21.76 -1.19 10.14
C SER A 113 20.68 -0.10 10.07
N ALA A 114 20.70 0.69 8.99
CA ALA A 114 19.84 1.83 8.81
C ALA A 114 19.56 2.05 7.32
N LEU A 115 18.37 2.58 7.03
CA LEU A 115 17.89 2.86 5.69
C LEU A 115 17.06 4.14 5.72
N HIS A 116 17.24 4.99 4.72
CA HIS A 116 16.32 6.09 4.46
C HIS A 116 16.22 6.36 2.96
N ALA A 117 14.99 6.37 2.43
CA ALA A 117 14.70 6.65 1.04
C ALA A 117 14.06 8.03 0.89
N ARG A 118 14.49 8.79 -0.12
CA ARG A 118 13.89 10.08 -0.47
C ARG A 118 14.00 10.31 -1.98
N ASP A 119 12.87 10.61 -2.59
CA ASP A 119 12.72 10.81 -4.03
C ASP A 119 13.26 9.61 -4.85
N LYS A 120 14.34 9.81 -5.61
CA LYS A 120 14.99 8.80 -6.45
C LYS A 120 16.18 8.11 -5.80
N TRP A 121 16.47 8.43 -4.53
CA TRP A 121 17.66 7.97 -3.81
C TRP A 121 17.32 7.16 -2.58
N ILE A 122 18.18 6.18 -2.31
CA ILE A 122 18.14 5.36 -1.12
C ILE A 122 19.52 5.48 -0.46
N LEU A 123 19.53 5.78 0.84
CA LEU A 123 20.72 5.83 1.67
C LEU A 123 20.68 4.68 2.65
N THR A 124 21.75 3.91 2.74
CA THR A 124 21.91 2.82 3.70
C THR A 124 23.15 3.02 4.54
N GLY A 125 23.05 2.64 5.81
CA GLY A 125 24.19 2.50 6.72
C GLY A 125 24.50 1.04 6.93
N CYS A 126 25.79 0.70 6.95
CA CYS A 126 26.28 -0.67 7.07
C CYS A 126 27.14 -0.86 8.32
N TYR A 127 27.20 -2.10 8.82
CA TYR A 127 28.07 -2.48 9.92
C TYR A 127 29.56 -2.51 9.54
N ASP A 128 29.90 -2.47 8.25
CA ASP A 128 31.25 -2.31 7.73
C ASP A 128 31.84 -0.88 7.90
N ASN A 129 31.12 -0.01 8.62
CA ASN A 129 31.45 1.39 8.89
C ASN A 129 31.25 2.35 7.70
N THR A 130 30.64 1.87 6.61
CA THR A 130 30.38 2.69 5.42
C THR A 130 28.91 3.03 5.25
N LEU A 131 28.67 4.07 4.46
CA LEU A 131 27.34 4.44 3.97
C LEU A 131 27.28 4.13 2.49
N HIS A 132 26.14 3.65 2.00
CA HIS A 132 25.93 3.41 0.58
C HIS A 132 24.79 4.25 0.06
N LEU A 133 25.00 4.82 -1.12
CA LEU A 133 23.99 5.53 -1.88
C LEU A 133 23.54 4.66 -3.05
N TRP A 134 22.23 4.52 -3.19
CA TRP A 134 21.58 3.76 -4.25
C TRP A 134 20.53 4.62 -4.95
N THR A 135 20.25 4.28 -6.20
CA THR A 135 19.02 4.75 -6.86
C THR A 135 17.86 3.84 -6.46
N VAL A 136 16.62 4.34 -6.54
CA VAL A 136 15.40 3.51 -6.38
C VAL A 136 15.26 2.38 -7.40
N LYS A 137 16.08 2.39 -8.46
CA LYS A 137 16.20 1.31 -9.46
C LYS A 137 17.27 0.27 -9.09
N GLY A 138 17.77 0.30 -7.86
CA GLY A 138 18.78 -0.65 -7.36
C GLY A 138 20.21 -0.41 -7.81
N LYS A 139 20.49 0.64 -8.59
CA LYS A 139 21.88 0.97 -8.99
C LYS A 139 22.66 1.56 -7.80
N HIS A 140 23.73 0.88 -7.39
CA HIS A 140 24.74 1.42 -6.46
C HIS A 140 25.46 2.61 -7.10
N LYS A 141 25.65 3.68 -6.32
CA LYS A 141 26.19 4.95 -6.82
C LYS A 141 27.44 5.37 -6.09
N LEU A 142 27.49 5.21 -4.78
CA LEU A 142 28.62 5.63 -3.97
C LEU A 142 28.71 4.78 -2.71
N THR A 143 29.94 4.46 -2.31
CA THR A 143 30.27 4.00 -0.97
C THR A 143 31.07 5.10 -0.29
N ILE A 144 30.63 5.49 0.90
CA ILE A 144 31.18 6.63 1.65
C ILE A 144 31.84 6.08 2.90
N PRO A 145 33.17 5.89 2.89
CA PRO A 145 33.91 5.62 4.11
C PRO A 145 34.02 6.91 4.92
N GLY A 146 33.67 6.85 6.20
CA GLY A 146 33.66 8.04 7.05
C GLY A 146 33.69 7.71 8.54
N HIS A 147 32.85 6.78 8.94
CA HIS A 147 32.81 6.32 10.33
C HIS A 147 33.92 5.30 10.61
N THR A 148 34.35 5.27 11.87
CA THR A 148 35.37 4.30 12.34
C THR A 148 34.76 3.10 13.07
N ALA A 149 33.44 3.09 13.20
CA ALA A 149 32.66 2.03 13.81
C ALA A 149 31.29 1.89 13.11
N PRO A 150 30.51 0.83 13.41
CA PRO A 150 29.26 0.55 12.70
C PRO A 150 28.30 1.73 12.68
N VAL A 151 27.78 2.04 11.48
CA VAL A 151 26.73 3.04 11.33
C VAL A 151 25.47 2.50 11.99
N LYS A 152 24.69 3.36 12.66
CA LYS A 152 23.45 2.98 13.36
C LYS A 152 22.22 3.75 12.92
N ALA A 153 22.41 4.94 12.36
CA ALA A 153 21.31 5.74 11.83
C ALA A 153 21.79 6.54 10.62
N VAL A 154 20.89 6.70 9.67
CA VAL A 154 21.06 7.58 8.51
C VAL A 154 19.77 8.35 8.27
N ALA A 155 19.86 9.60 7.86
CA ALA A 155 18.69 10.39 7.50
C ALA A 155 19.02 11.43 6.43
N TRP A 156 18.08 11.65 5.52
CA TRP A 156 18.17 12.68 4.50
C TRP A 156 17.71 13.99 5.12
N VAL A 157 18.54 15.02 5.03
CA VAL A 157 18.19 16.38 5.47
C VAL A 157 17.49 17.09 4.33
N ASN A 158 18.13 17.15 3.16
CA ASN A 158 17.55 17.73 1.96
C ASN A 158 18.00 16.97 0.71
N VAL A 159 17.12 16.90 -0.28
CA VAL A 159 17.42 16.31 -1.59
C VAL A 159 16.88 17.28 -2.64
N THR A 160 17.79 17.80 -3.45
CA THR A 160 17.46 18.58 -4.65
C THR A 160 18.14 17.94 -5.85
N ASP A 161 17.82 18.40 -7.07
CA ASP A 161 18.45 17.83 -8.28
C ASP A 161 19.96 18.08 -8.38
N THR A 162 20.48 19.08 -7.66
CA THR A 162 21.89 19.47 -7.72
C THR A 162 22.66 19.13 -6.45
N LEU A 163 22.04 19.27 -5.28
CA LEU A 163 22.66 19.05 -3.97
C LEU A 163 21.76 18.17 -3.10
N ALA A 164 22.36 17.20 -2.44
CA ALA A 164 21.71 16.46 -1.37
C ALA A 164 22.56 16.51 -0.11
N SER A 165 21.91 16.64 1.03
CA SER A 165 22.55 16.60 2.34
C SER A 165 21.89 15.56 3.22
N PHE A 166 22.71 14.84 3.98
CA PHE A 166 22.27 13.77 4.84
C PHE A 166 23.16 13.67 6.07
N VAL A 167 22.64 13.03 7.10
CA VAL A 167 23.36 12.78 8.35
C VAL A 167 23.50 11.29 8.57
N SER A 168 24.60 10.92 9.20
CA SER A 168 24.83 9.58 9.71
C SER A 168 25.25 9.65 11.17
N ALA A 169 24.90 8.62 11.94
CA ALA A 169 25.37 8.45 13.32
C ALA A 169 25.90 7.03 13.50
N SER A 170 26.98 6.89 14.29
CA SER A 170 27.71 5.64 14.46
C SER A 170 28.04 5.34 15.92
N HIS A 171 28.42 4.10 16.20
CA HIS A 171 29.04 3.67 17.45
C HIS A 171 30.36 4.36 17.77
N ASP A 172 30.97 5.09 16.82
CA ASP A 172 32.18 5.90 17.05
C ASP A 172 31.90 7.18 17.86
N GLN A 173 30.68 7.34 18.37
CA GLN A 173 30.20 8.47 19.15
C GLN A 173 30.13 9.77 18.34
N THR A 174 30.13 9.68 17.01
CA THR A 174 30.00 10.83 16.12
C THR A 174 28.69 10.77 15.32
N ALA A 175 28.18 11.97 15.03
CA ALA A 175 27.25 12.18 13.95
C ALA A 175 27.92 13.07 12.91
N MET A 176 27.84 12.68 11.63
CA MET A 176 28.45 13.40 10.52
C MET A 176 27.37 13.96 9.61
N LEU A 177 27.52 15.22 9.22
CA LEU A 177 26.72 15.85 8.18
C LEU A 177 27.50 15.78 6.87
N TRP A 178 26.83 15.30 5.83
CA TRP A 178 27.39 15.10 4.51
C TRP A 178 26.69 16.02 3.52
N GLU A 179 27.48 16.59 2.62
CA GLU A 179 26.99 17.29 1.44
C GLU A 179 27.47 16.54 0.20
N TRP A 180 26.52 16.22 -0.67
CA TRP A 180 26.76 15.48 -1.90
C TRP A 180 26.20 16.26 -3.08
N SER A 181 27.09 16.71 -3.98
CA SER A 181 26.69 17.30 -5.25
C SER A 181 26.30 16.19 -6.23
N VAL A 182 25.02 16.13 -6.57
CA VAL A 182 24.44 15.11 -7.47
C VAL A 182 25.02 15.26 -8.87
N ALA A 183 25.21 16.49 -9.34
CA ALA A 183 25.71 16.79 -10.67
C ALA A 183 27.22 16.56 -10.81
N ALA A 184 28.01 16.89 -9.79
CA ALA A 184 29.47 16.78 -9.86
C ALA A 184 29.98 15.34 -9.63
N ASN A 185 29.24 14.54 -8.87
CA ASN A 185 29.64 13.18 -8.50
C ASN A 185 28.91 12.10 -9.33
N ALA A 186 28.22 12.49 -10.40
CA ALA A 186 27.70 11.56 -11.39
C ALA A 186 28.87 11.06 -12.26
N VAL A 187 29.50 9.96 -11.84
CA VAL A 187 30.35 9.20 -12.76
C VAL A 187 29.40 8.48 -13.72
N GLU A 188 29.48 8.81 -15.01
CA GLU A 188 28.79 8.10 -16.10
C GLU A 188 29.24 6.64 -16.18
#